data_AF-A0A935R6E6-F1
#
_entry.id   AF-A0A935R6E6-F1
#
_cell.length_a   1.000
_cell.length_b   1.000
_cell.length_c   1.000
_cell.angle_alpha   90.00
_cell.angle_beta   90.00
_cell.angle_gamma   90.00
#
_symmetry.space_group_name_H-M   'P 1'
#
loop_
_entity.id
_entity.type
_entity.pdbx_description
1 polymer ?
#
loop_
_entity_poly.entity_id
_entity_poly.type
_entity_poly.pdbx_seq_one_letter_code
_entity_poly.pdbx_strand_id
1 'polypeptide(L)' 'MPILIPLPVRLPKEFRLNVEQVEIFRRGNELVLREYPADGAEIFDALACLPEDFMAQGREDAPPQERESI' A
#
# COMPACT_ATOMS: atom_id res chain seq x y z
N MET A 1 0.80 1.21 36.22
CA MET A 1 1.09 1.80 34.90
C MET A 1 -0.23 2.13 34.24
N PRO A 2 -0.51 3.39 33.84
CA PRO A 2 -1.71 3.69 33.09
C PRO A 2 -1.61 3.01 31.72
N ILE A 3 -2.62 2.22 31.39
CA ILE A 3 -2.81 1.66 30.05
C ILE A 3 -3.33 2.82 29.20
N LEU A 4 -2.44 3.47 28.43
CA LEU A 4 -2.84 4.51 27.50
C LEU A 4 -3.49 3.83 26.29
N ILE A 5 -4.82 3.81 26.25
CA ILE A 5 -5.57 3.38 25.07
C ILE A 5 -5.41 4.50 24.02
N PRO A 6 -4.97 4.21 22.78
CA PRO A 6 -4.82 5.25 21.76
C PRO A 6 -6.19 5.91 21.50
N LEU A 7 -6.27 7.23 21.69
CA LEU A 7 -7.50 7.99 21.48
C LEU A 7 -7.56 8.46 20.01
N PRO A 8 -8.64 8.16 19.26
CA PRO A 8 -8.76 8.67 17.90
C PRO A 8 -8.98 10.18 17.87
N VAL A 9 -8.36 10.86 16.92
CA VAL A 9 -8.57 12.31 16.66
C VAL A 9 -9.67 12.48 15.62
N ARG A 10 -10.64 13.34 15.90
CA ARG A 10 -11.67 13.74 14.93
C ARG A 10 -11.15 14.88 14.07
N LEU A 11 -11.06 14.66 12.75
CA LEU A 11 -10.70 15.70 11.79
C LEU A 11 -11.94 16.48 11.33
N PRO A 12 -11.91 17.83 11.34
CA PRO A 12 -12.90 18.65 10.65
C PRO A 12 -12.97 18.32 9.15
N LYS A 13 -14.10 18.64 8.51
CA LYS A 13 -14.39 18.22 7.13
C LYS A 13 -13.37 18.80 6.13
N GLU A 14 -12.92 20.02 6.37
CA GLU A 14 -11.91 20.74 5.57
C GLU A 14 -10.52 20.10 5.62
N PHE A 15 -10.23 19.27 6.65
CA PHE A 15 -8.97 18.53 6.80
C PHE A 15 -9.12 17.05 6.46
N ARG A 16 -10.18 16.66 5.74
CA ARG A 16 -10.38 15.28 5.32
C ARG A 16 -9.31 14.89 4.29
N LEU A 17 -8.58 13.83 4.61
CA LEU A 17 -7.63 13.17 3.70
C LEU A 17 -8.36 12.09 2.90
N ASN A 18 -7.99 11.89 1.64
CA ASN A 18 -8.63 10.89 0.75
C ASN A 18 -7.81 9.59 0.66
N VAL A 19 -7.16 9.22 1.77
CA VAL A 19 -6.28 8.06 1.88
C VAL A 19 -6.60 7.27 3.15
N GLU A 20 -6.33 5.97 3.13
CA GLU A 20 -6.54 5.08 4.28
C GLU A 20 -5.38 5.13 5.29
N GLN A 21 -4.20 5.54 4.83
CA GLN A 21 -2.98 5.59 5.61
C GLN A 21 -2.36 6.99 5.60
N VAL A 22 -1.73 7.35 6.73
CA VAL A 22 -1.06 8.62 6.92
C VAL A 22 0.26 8.41 7.62
N GLU A 23 1.25 9.23 7.29
CA GLU A 23 2.46 9.33 8.07
C GLU A 23 2.27 10.33 9.20
N ILE A 24 2.75 9.98 10.39
CA ILE A 24 2.66 10.80 11.59
C ILE A 24 4.07 11.23 12.00
N PHE A 25 4.33 12.53 11.98
CA PHE A 25 5.61 13.11 12.39
C PHE A 25 5.41 14.05 13.58
N ARG A 26 6.43 14.15 14.43
CA ARG A 26 6.47 15.15 15.51
C ARG A 26 7.47 16.24 15.19
N ARG A 27 7.03 17.51 15.20
CA ARG A 27 7.88 18.70 15.03
C ARG A 27 7.80 19.53 16.30
N GLY A 28 8.71 19.28 17.24
CA GLY A 28 8.67 19.90 18.57
C GLY A 28 7.38 19.55 19.31
N ASN A 29 6.49 20.54 19.44
CA ASN A 29 5.18 20.37 20.07
C ASN A 29 4.03 20.13 19.09
N GLU A 30 4.32 20.06 17.78
CA GLU A 30 3.35 19.82 16.73
C GLU A 30 3.32 18.34 16.35
N LEU A 31 2.12 17.83 16.06
CA LEU A 31 1.92 16.56 15.38
C LEU A 31 1.49 16.87 13.94
N VAL A 32 2.27 16.40 12.97
CA VAL A 32 2.00 16.60 11.54
C VAL A 32 1.50 15.28 10.98
N LEU A 33 0.29 15.32 10.41
CA LEU A 33 -0.25 14.22 9.61
C LEU A 33 -0.06 14.56 8.13
N ARG A 34 0.55 13.64 7.38
CA ARG A 34 0.73 13.74 5.93
C ARG A 34 0.10 12.51 5.27
N GLU A 35 -0.51 12.70 4.10
CA GLU A 35 -0.98 11.56 3.30
C GLU A 35 0.19 10.61 3.05
N TYR A 36 -0.03 9.31 3.29
CA TYR A 36 0.98 8.32 2.95
C TYR A 36 1.09 8.27 1.42
N PRO A 37 2.26 8.55 0.83
CA PRO A 37 2.41 8.52 -0.61
C PRO A 37 2.13 7.09 -1.09
N ALA A 38 1.17 6.94 -1.99
CA ALA A 38 1.04 5.70 -2.74
C ALA A 38 2.24 5.62 -3.69
N ASP A 39 3.31 4.98 -3.24
CA ASP A 39 4.45 4.66 -4.08
C ASP A 39 4.52 3.16 -4.35
N GLY A 40 5.33 2.77 -5.34
CA GLY A 40 5.48 1.38 -5.72
C GLY A 40 6.33 0.57 -4.74
N ALA A 41 6.84 1.14 -3.64
CA ALA A 41 7.73 0.43 -2.73
C ALA A 41 7.03 -0.76 -2.06
N GLU A 42 5.75 -0.60 -1.69
CA GLU A 42 4.92 -1.68 -1.11
C GLU A 42 4.80 -2.89 -2.05
N ILE A 43 4.91 -2.69 -3.37
CA ILE A 43 4.90 -3.78 -4.35
C ILE A 43 6.12 -4.68 -4.13
N PHE A 44 7.28 -4.10 -3.83
CA PHE A 44 8.50 -4.88 -3.58
C PHE A 44 8.39 -5.68 -2.27
N ASP A 45 7.78 -5.12 -1.23
CA ASP A 45 7.51 -5.85 0.01
C ASP A 45 6.54 -7.02 -0.24
N ALA A 46 5.50 -6.81 -1.06
CA ALA A 46 4.57 -7.85 -1.46
C ALA A 46 5.26 -8.96 -2.29
N LEU A 47 6.14 -8.57 -3.22
CA LEU A 47 6.92 -9.52 -4.02
C LEU A 47 7.92 -10.32 -3.17
N ALA A 48 8.52 -9.70 -2.15
CA ALA A 48 9.43 -10.38 -1.21
C ALA A 48 8.73 -11.41 -0.33
N CYS A 49 7.41 -11.28 -0.14
CA CYS A 49 6.59 -12.24 0.59
C CYS A 49 6.14 -13.44 -0.25
N LEU A 50 6.47 -13.49 -1.55
CA LEU A 50 6.09 -14.63 -2.40
C LEU A 50 6.83 -15.90 -1.97
N PRO A 51 6.16 -17.07 -2.01
CA PRO A 51 6.82 -18.36 -1.78
C PRO A 51 7.98 -18.61 -2.73
N GLU A 52 8.99 -19.39 -2.29
CA GLU A 52 10.15 -19.75 -3.12
C GLU A 52 9.76 -20.51 -4.40
N ASP A 53 8.64 -21.24 -4.38
CA ASP A 53 8.12 -22.02 -5.50
C ASP A 53 7.12 -21.23 -6.37
N PHE A 54 6.92 -19.94 -6.09
CA PHE A 54 6.07 -19.09 -6.90
C PHE A 54 6.55 -19.09 -8.36
N MET A 55 5.70 -19.54 -9.28
CA MET A 55 6.01 -19.70 -10.71
C MET A 55 7.18 -20.65 -11.00
N ALA A 56 7.43 -21.66 -10.15
CA ALA A 56 8.52 -22.64 -10.35
C ALA A 56 8.45 -23.39 -11.69
N GLN A 57 7.25 -23.55 -12.27
CA GLN A 57 7.03 -24.17 -13.59
C GLN A 57 7.04 -23.17 -14.75
N GLY A 58 7.35 -21.90 -14.48
CA GLY A 58 7.35 -20.83 -15.47
C GLY A 58 5.95 -20.38 -15.87
N ARG A 59 5.89 -19.62 -16.96
CA ARG A 59 4.65 -19.19 -17.60
C ARG A 59 4.36 -20.10 -18.79
N GLU A 60 3.13 -20.59 -18.89
CA GLU A 60 2.64 -21.22 -20.11
C GLU A 60 2.27 -20.12 -21.12
N ASP A 61 3.19 -19.82 -22.04
CA ASP A 61 3.04 -18.79 -23.07
C ASP A 61 2.96 -19.43 -24.46
N ALA A 62 1.82 -20.08 -24.74
CA ALA A 62 1.60 -20.73 -26.02
C ALA A 62 1.50 -19.69 -27.17
N PRO A 63 1.95 -20.02 -28.39
CA PRO A 63 1.81 -19.14 -29.53
C PRO A 63 0.36 -18.70 -29.78
N PRO A 64 0.14 -17.51 -30.35
CA PRO A 64 -1.19 -17.08 -30.76
C PRO A 64 -1.87 -18.10 -31.69
N GLN A 65 -3.17 -18.29 -31.52
CA GLN A 65 -3.97 -19.13 -32.41
C GLN A 65 -3.99 -18.56 -33.83
N GLU A 66 -3.86 -19.42 -34.85
CA GLU A 66 -4.11 -19.02 -36.24
C GLU A 66 -5.59 -18.63 -36.43
N ARG A 67 -5.83 -17.49 -37.09
CA ARG A 67 -7.17 -17.00 -37.43
C ARG A 67 -7.22 -16.69 -38.92
N GLU A 68 -8.29 -17.12 -39.59
CA GLU A 68 -8.52 -16.72 -40.97
C GLU A 68 -8.80 -15.22 -41.05
N SER A 69 -8.19 -14.56 -42.02
CA SER A 69 -8.48 -13.17 -42.36
C SER A 69 -9.86 -13.08 -43.01
N ILE A 70 -10.69 -12.14 -42.54
CA ILE A 70 -12.01 -11.82 -43.07
C ILE A 70 -11.88 -11.14 -44.44
#